data_AF-A0A976GU44-F1
#
_entry.id   AF-A0A976GU44-F1
#
_cell.length_a   1.000
_cell.length_b   1.000
_cell.length_c   1.000
_cell.angle_alpha   90.00
_cell.angle_beta   90.00
_cell.angle_gamma   90.00
#
_symmetry.space_group_name_H-M   'P 1'
#
loop_
_entity.id
_entity.type
_entity.pdbx_description
1 polymer ?
#
loop_
_entity_poly.entity_id
_entity_poly.type
_entity_poly.pdbx_seq_one_letter_code
_entity_poly.pdbx_strand_id
1 'polypeptide(L)'
;MKKEQEIQQYSHAFAKRTTEYYFIDHTHITGKEILSFCDIMQVNLFIIKHIYLEWQQEMNRLKSSYFDYENPEVKKNLAIFVNSLSNHILVKKDIFYHLVFKSTQESLQLLLYPEEYFEDFLKQLKKEKIKKNDLLPFIKYWDFHRNIFQKLMIEMEDKSFSLFDLNWTWKNLLNDKKESAENHIKIFDSIYTTDWQKIVPQKITYSENNNAFYQKENTNLPKVNFEGDEILDVPNSLNFQFAENNNDNQNSLHQQFRQSKIENLR
;
A
#
# COMPACT_ATOMS: atom_id res chain seq x y z
N MET A 1 -3.93 -22.99 -3.59
CA MET A 1 -2.79 -23.81 -4.09
C MET A 1 -2.25 -23.38 -5.46
N LYS A 2 -2.84 -23.71 -6.62
CA LYS A 2 -2.21 -23.36 -7.92
C LYS A 2 -2.06 -21.84 -8.15
N LYS A 3 -3.09 -21.05 -7.79
CA LYS A 3 -3.06 -19.57 -7.90
C LYS A 3 -1.99 -18.90 -7.02
N GLU A 4 -1.85 -19.33 -5.77
CA GLU A 4 -0.88 -18.75 -4.82
C GLU A 4 0.56 -18.98 -5.30
N GLN A 5 0.82 -20.16 -5.86
CA GLN A 5 2.13 -20.48 -6.43
C GLN A 5 2.47 -19.57 -7.63
N GLU A 6 1.51 -19.28 -8.50
CA GLU A 6 1.71 -18.38 -9.64
C GLU A 6 1.92 -16.93 -9.19
N ILE A 7 1.15 -16.43 -8.19
CA ILE A 7 1.38 -15.11 -7.59
C ILE A 7 2.78 -15.04 -6.97
N GLN A 8 3.20 -16.07 -6.24
CA GLN A 8 4.53 -16.13 -5.64
C GLN A 8 5.64 -16.11 -6.68
N GLN A 9 5.53 -16.92 -7.73
CA GLN A 9 6.51 -16.95 -8.82
C GLN A 9 6.63 -15.60 -9.52
N TYR A 10 5.48 -14.99 -9.85
CA TYR A 10 5.46 -13.65 -10.43
C TYR A 10 6.11 -12.62 -9.50
N SER A 11 5.73 -12.62 -8.22
CA SER A 11 6.23 -11.65 -7.24
C SER A 11 7.74 -11.78 -7.05
N HIS A 12 8.28 -13.01 -7.12
CA HIS A 12 9.72 -13.26 -7.05
C HIS A 12 10.45 -12.67 -8.26
N ALA A 13 9.95 -12.92 -9.47
CA ALA A 13 10.52 -12.40 -10.70
C ALA A 13 10.45 -10.86 -10.76
N PHE A 14 9.31 -10.29 -10.38
CA PHE A 14 9.08 -8.85 -10.30
C PHE A 14 10.05 -8.19 -9.31
N ALA A 15 10.13 -8.70 -8.08
CA ALA A 15 10.99 -8.14 -7.04
C ALA A 15 12.46 -8.21 -7.43
N LYS A 16 12.87 -9.33 -8.06
CA LYS A 16 14.26 -9.51 -8.51
C LYS A 16 14.60 -8.47 -9.56
N ARG A 17 13.80 -8.37 -10.63
CA ARG A 17 14.05 -7.47 -11.75
C ARG A 17 14.07 -6.00 -11.31
N THR A 18 13.09 -5.57 -10.53
CA THR A 18 12.97 -4.17 -10.09
C THR A 18 14.07 -3.78 -9.10
N THR A 19 14.39 -4.65 -8.14
CA THR A 19 15.46 -4.41 -7.16
C THR A 19 16.84 -4.47 -7.82
N GLU A 20 17.08 -5.42 -8.72
CA GLU A 20 18.35 -5.49 -9.45
C GLU A 20 18.60 -4.23 -10.25
N TYR A 21 17.59 -3.74 -10.97
CA TYR A 21 17.69 -2.51 -11.76
C TYR A 21 17.97 -1.27 -10.90
N TYR A 22 17.21 -1.06 -9.82
CA TYR A 22 17.39 0.12 -8.98
C TYR A 22 18.78 0.15 -8.32
N PHE A 23 19.24 -1.00 -7.82
CA PHE A 23 20.53 -1.13 -7.14
C PHE A 23 21.71 -1.38 -8.10
N ILE A 24 21.59 -1.07 -9.40
CA ILE A 24 22.75 -0.98 -10.30
C ILE A 24 23.65 0.18 -9.84
N ASP A 25 23.04 1.35 -9.62
CA ASP A 25 23.76 2.60 -9.28
C ASP A 25 23.47 3.09 -7.85
N HIS A 26 22.69 2.34 -7.06
CA HIS A 26 22.31 2.69 -5.70
C HIS A 26 22.77 1.62 -4.70
N THR A 27 23.17 2.05 -3.50
CA THR A 27 23.56 1.14 -2.40
C THR A 27 22.48 0.98 -1.34
N HIS A 28 21.53 1.91 -1.30
CA HIS A 28 20.41 1.98 -0.37
C HIS A 28 19.23 2.70 -1.03
N ILE A 29 18.05 2.58 -0.43
CA ILE A 29 16.86 3.33 -0.83
C ILE A 29 16.26 4.03 0.39
N THR A 30 15.81 5.27 0.19
CA THR A 30 15.18 6.10 1.21
C THR A 30 13.65 6.05 1.15
N GLY A 31 12.99 6.45 2.23
CA GLY A 31 11.52 6.50 2.28
C GLY A 31 10.87 7.32 1.17
N LYS A 32 11.52 8.41 0.73
CA LYS A 32 11.03 9.24 -0.39
C LYS A 32 11.14 8.51 -1.73
N GLU A 33 12.26 7.83 -1.96
CA GLU A 33 12.49 7.08 -3.19
C GLU A 33 11.58 5.86 -3.31
N ILE A 34 11.22 5.22 -2.19
CA ILE A 34 10.26 4.11 -2.17
C ILE A 34 8.92 4.51 -2.80
N LEU A 35 8.44 5.72 -2.55
CA LEU A 35 7.15 6.20 -3.08
C LEU A 35 7.11 6.25 -4.62
N SER A 36 8.26 6.37 -5.26
CA SER A 36 8.44 6.39 -6.71
C SER A 36 9.29 5.22 -7.24
N PHE A 37 9.45 4.15 -6.45
CA PHE A 37 10.33 3.03 -6.77
C PHE A 37 9.88 2.29 -8.03
N CYS A 38 8.58 1.99 -8.14
CA CYS A 38 7.99 1.45 -9.35
C CYS A 38 6.68 2.16 -9.71
N ASP A 39 6.14 1.87 -10.89
CA ASP A 39 4.95 2.56 -11.41
C ASP A 39 3.65 2.05 -10.81
N ILE A 40 3.73 1.02 -9.98
CA ILE A 40 2.58 0.46 -9.29
C ILE A 40 2.56 1.06 -7.88
N MET A 41 1.82 2.16 -7.74
CA MET A 41 1.68 2.89 -6.47
C MET A 41 1.29 1.97 -5.31
N GLN A 42 0.40 1.00 -5.55
CA GLN A 42 -0.01 0.02 -4.53
C GLN A 42 1.18 -0.78 -3.95
N VAL A 43 2.15 -1.15 -4.79
CA VAL A 43 3.36 -1.87 -4.34
C VAL A 43 4.21 -0.94 -3.48
N ASN A 44 4.45 0.29 -3.93
CA ASN A 44 5.22 1.28 -3.19
C ASN A 44 4.61 1.57 -1.82
N LEU A 45 3.28 1.76 -1.75
CA LEU A 45 2.56 1.98 -0.50
C LEU A 45 2.63 0.78 0.44
N PHE A 46 2.59 -0.45 -0.09
CA PHE A 46 2.73 -1.66 0.72
C PHE A 46 4.14 -1.87 1.26
N ILE A 47 5.17 -1.41 0.55
CA ILE A 47 6.55 -1.43 1.07
C ILE A 47 6.62 -0.53 2.31
N ILE A 48 6.10 0.70 2.22
CA ILE A 48 6.03 1.63 3.35
C ILE A 48 5.17 1.04 4.48
N LYS A 49 4.03 0.43 4.16
CA LYS A 49 3.16 -0.26 5.13
C LYS A 49 3.94 -1.31 5.92
N HIS A 50 4.74 -2.14 5.26
CA HIS A 50 5.53 -3.17 5.93
C HIS A 50 6.59 -2.60 6.86
N ILE A 51 7.37 -1.63 6.39
CA ILE A 51 8.37 -0.94 7.22
C ILE A 51 7.70 -0.34 8.47
N TYR A 52 6.56 0.33 8.28
CA TYR A 52 5.81 0.91 9.39
C TYR A 52 5.35 -0.15 10.41
N LEU A 53 4.78 -1.26 9.95
CA LEU A 53 4.27 -2.30 10.84
C LEU A 53 5.39 -3.02 11.60
N GLU A 54 6.50 -3.31 10.93
CA GLU A 54 7.68 -3.91 11.56
C GLU A 54 8.25 -2.97 12.62
N TRP A 55 8.40 -1.69 12.29
CA TRP A 55 8.85 -0.67 13.23
C TRP A 55 7.95 -0.54 14.46
N GLN A 56 6.63 -0.54 14.29
CA GLN A 56 5.67 -0.50 15.40
C GLN A 56 5.82 -1.72 16.32
N GLN A 57 6.06 -2.91 15.75
CA GLN A 57 6.30 -4.12 16.54
C GLN A 57 7.61 -4.02 17.32
N GLU A 58 8.68 -3.51 16.73
CA GLU A 58 9.95 -3.29 17.41
C GLU A 58 9.81 -2.28 18.56
N MET A 59 9.06 -1.19 18.38
CA MET A 59 8.80 -0.21 19.44
C MET A 59 8.01 -0.77 20.60
N ASN A 60 7.04 -1.64 20.33
CA ASN A 60 6.35 -2.33 21.40
C ASN A 60 7.26 -3.30 22.16
N ARG A 61 8.25 -3.92 21.47
CA ARG A 61 9.24 -4.81 22.11
C ARG A 61 10.28 -4.08 22.94
N LEU A 62 10.59 -2.83 22.64
CA LEU A 62 11.51 -2.01 23.45
C LEU A 62 10.92 -1.63 24.82
N LYS A 63 9.60 -1.73 25.01
CA LYS A 63 8.96 -1.38 26.27
C LYS A 63 9.31 -2.39 27.37
N SER A 64 10.13 -1.96 28.32
CA SER A 64 10.50 -2.76 29.50
C SER A 64 9.61 -2.44 30.71
N SER A 65 9.27 -3.45 31.51
CA SER A 65 8.41 -3.26 32.70
C SER A 65 9.03 -2.38 33.80
N TYR A 66 10.29 -1.98 33.68
CA TYR A 66 10.98 -1.13 34.67
C TYR A 66 10.77 0.37 34.46
N PHE A 67 10.24 0.81 33.31
CA PHE A 67 10.13 2.24 32.98
C PHE A 67 8.68 2.70 32.88
N ASP A 68 8.42 3.94 33.29
CA ASP A 68 7.11 4.59 33.16
C ASP A 68 6.98 5.25 31.77
N TYR A 69 6.44 4.49 30.81
CA TYR A 69 6.11 5.00 29.47
C TYR A 69 4.83 5.84 29.43
N GLU A 70 4.08 5.92 30.54
CA GLU A 70 2.86 6.71 30.62
C GLU A 70 3.15 8.16 31.03
N ASN A 71 4.32 8.41 31.61
CA ASN A 71 4.84 9.73 31.92
C ASN A 71 4.76 10.66 30.68
N PRO A 72 4.15 11.86 30.79
CA PRO A 72 3.95 12.76 29.65
C PRO A 72 5.25 13.17 28.93
N GLU A 73 6.35 13.34 29.66
CA GLU A 73 7.65 13.70 29.08
C GLU A 73 8.24 12.54 28.27
N VAL A 74 8.17 11.32 28.82
CA VAL A 74 8.63 10.11 28.14
C VAL A 74 7.82 9.86 26.87
N LYS A 75 6.49 9.97 26.94
CA LYS A 75 5.60 9.87 25.77
C LYS A 75 6.00 10.84 24.66
N LYS A 76 6.18 12.11 25.02
CA LYS A 76 6.55 13.17 24.06
C LYS A 76 7.89 12.87 23.39
N ASN A 77 8.91 12.52 24.16
CA ASN A 77 10.24 12.22 23.62
C ASN A 77 10.23 10.96 22.74
N LEU A 78 9.49 9.93 23.13
CA LEU A 78 9.32 8.73 22.33
C LEU A 78 8.62 9.03 20.99
N ALA A 79 7.57 9.86 21.00
CA ALA A 79 6.88 10.27 19.78
C ALA A 79 7.82 11.02 18.81
N ILE A 80 8.65 11.94 19.32
CA ILE A 80 9.66 12.65 18.52
C ILE A 80 10.66 11.67 17.91
N PHE A 81 11.15 10.72 18.71
CA PHE A 81 12.09 9.69 18.24
C PHE A 81 11.49 8.82 17.12
N VAL A 82 10.27 8.30 17.34
CA VAL A 82 9.54 7.49 16.36
C VAL A 82 9.32 8.24 15.05
N ASN A 83 8.93 9.52 15.14
CA ASN A 83 8.73 10.37 13.97
C ASN A 83 10.06 10.63 13.23
N SER A 84 11.13 10.94 13.97
CA SER A 84 12.45 11.18 13.39
C SER A 84 12.95 9.98 12.59
N LEU A 85 12.89 8.77 13.16
CA LEU A 85 13.29 7.55 12.44
C LEU A 85 12.40 7.25 11.22
N SER A 86 11.09 7.45 11.34
CA SER A 86 10.15 7.22 10.22
C SER A 86 10.44 8.14 9.02
N ASN A 87 11.04 9.31 9.24
CA ASN A 87 11.44 10.23 8.17
C ASN A 87 12.84 9.94 7.59
N HIS A 88 13.62 9.08 8.24
CA HIS A 88 14.99 8.73 7.85
C HIS A 88 15.11 7.24 7.54
N ILE A 89 14.13 6.70 6.80
CA ILE A 89 14.16 5.33 6.28
C ILE A 89 15.38 5.19 5.35
N LEU A 90 16.17 4.15 5.58
CA LEU A 90 17.35 3.80 4.79
C LEU A 90 17.46 2.27 4.73
N VAL A 91 17.12 1.67 3.58
CA VAL A 91 17.05 0.20 3.44
C VAL A 91 18.07 -0.29 2.43
N LYS A 92 18.79 -1.37 2.77
CA LYS A 92 19.76 -2.04 1.88
C LYS A 92 19.09 -3.02 0.93
N LYS A 93 19.76 -3.32 -0.18
CA LYS A 93 19.29 -4.22 -1.25
C LYS A 93 18.66 -5.53 -0.75
N ASP A 94 19.36 -6.28 0.10
CA ASP A 94 18.94 -7.62 0.52
C ASP A 94 17.61 -7.60 1.27
N ILE A 95 17.44 -6.61 2.16
CA ILE A 95 16.18 -6.42 2.91
C ILE A 95 15.10 -5.88 1.99
N PHE A 96 15.46 -4.92 1.13
CA PHE A 96 14.50 -4.28 0.23
C PHE A 96 13.86 -5.26 -0.74
N TYR A 97 14.63 -6.21 -1.27
CA TYR A 97 14.11 -7.29 -2.10
C TYR A 97 12.93 -8.03 -1.45
N HIS A 98 13.05 -8.38 -0.16
CA HIS A 98 11.99 -9.08 0.57
C HIS A 98 10.74 -8.20 0.76
N LEU A 99 10.93 -6.90 0.99
CA LEU A 99 9.82 -5.95 1.07
C LEU A 99 9.08 -5.86 -0.26
N VAL A 100 9.80 -5.70 -1.38
CA VAL A 100 9.20 -5.65 -2.73
C VAL A 100 8.46 -6.94 -3.01
N PHE A 101 9.07 -8.11 -2.77
CA PHE A 101 8.42 -9.41 -2.98
C PHE A 101 7.09 -9.52 -2.24
N LYS A 102 7.07 -9.22 -0.95
CA LYS A 102 5.87 -9.30 -0.12
C LYS A 102 4.81 -8.28 -0.56
N SER A 103 5.23 -7.06 -0.84
CA SER A 103 4.33 -6.00 -1.30
C SER A 103 3.71 -6.29 -2.66
N THR A 104 4.46 -6.89 -3.59
CA THR A 104 3.93 -7.34 -4.88
C THR A 104 2.90 -8.44 -4.70
N GLN A 105 3.18 -9.45 -3.86
CA GLN A 105 2.24 -10.53 -3.57
C GLN A 105 0.93 -9.99 -2.98
N GLU A 106 1.02 -9.13 -1.96
CA GLU A 106 -0.16 -8.53 -1.33
C GLU A 106 -0.92 -7.61 -2.29
N SER A 107 -0.22 -6.86 -3.14
CA SER A 107 -0.85 -5.97 -4.13
C SER A 107 -1.64 -6.77 -5.16
N LEU A 108 -1.09 -7.89 -5.64
CA LEU A 108 -1.79 -8.79 -6.57
C LEU A 108 -2.97 -9.48 -5.89
N GLN A 109 -2.84 -9.87 -4.62
CA GLN A 109 -3.95 -10.43 -3.86
C GLN A 109 -5.08 -9.41 -3.69
N LEU A 110 -4.77 -8.17 -3.33
CA LEU A 110 -5.76 -7.09 -3.24
C LEU A 110 -6.42 -6.81 -4.58
N LEU A 111 -5.66 -6.80 -5.68
CA LEU A 111 -6.17 -6.52 -7.02
C LEU A 111 -7.09 -7.63 -7.57
N LEU A 112 -6.66 -8.89 -7.44
CA LEU A 112 -7.28 -10.03 -8.12
C LEU A 112 -8.28 -10.77 -7.23
N TYR A 113 -8.06 -10.74 -5.91
CA TYR A 113 -8.86 -11.42 -4.91
C TYR A 113 -9.17 -10.50 -3.72
N PRO A 114 -9.80 -9.32 -3.95
CA PRO A 114 -10.04 -8.31 -2.92
C PRO A 114 -10.89 -8.82 -1.76
N GLU A 115 -11.80 -9.77 -1.99
CA GLU A 115 -12.58 -10.40 -0.92
C GLU A 115 -11.70 -11.21 0.03
N GLU A 116 -10.82 -12.06 -0.52
CA GLU A 116 -9.92 -12.91 0.27
C GLU A 116 -8.90 -12.06 1.01
N TYR A 117 -8.31 -11.07 0.33
CA TYR A 117 -7.38 -10.12 0.96
C TYR A 117 -8.04 -9.41 2.15
N PHE A 118 -9.24 -8.88 1.98
CA PHE A 118 -9.92 -8.12 3.03
C PHE A 118 -10.30 -9.02 4.22
N GLU A 119 -10.78 -10.23 3.96
CA GLU A 119 -11.09 -11.20 5.01
C GLU A 119 -9.84 -11.57 5.82
N ASP A 120 -8.71 -11.84 5.16
CA ASP A 120 -7.44 -12.12 5.83
C ASP A 120 -6.94 -10.92 6.63
N PHE A 121 -7.08 -9.71 6.08
CA PHE A 121 -6.76 -8.47 6.78
C PHE A 121 -7.60 -8.30 8.05
N LEU A 122 -8.91 -8.53 8.01
CA LEU A 122 -9.77 -8.43 9.19
C LEU A 122 -9.39 -9.45 10.27
N LYS A 123 -9.03 -10.68 9.88
CA LYS A 123 -8.54 -11.71 10.82
C LYS A 123 -7.24 -11.28 11.51
N GLN A 124 -6.35 -10.59 10.78
CA GLN A 124 -5.07 -10.10 11.33
C GLN A 124 -5.25 -9.02 12.40
N LEU A 125 -6.35 -8.26 12.39
CA LEU A 125 -6.64 -7.27 13.42
C LEU A 125 -6.90 -7.89 14.80
N LYS A 126 -7.25 -9.18 14.88
CA LYS A 126 -7.48 -9.94 16.13
C LYS A 126 -8.45 -9.22 17.09
N LYS A 127 -9.47 -8.57 16.54
CA LYS A 127 -10.53 -7.87 17.29
C LYS A 127 -11.88 -8.48 16.94
N GLU A 128 -12.79 -8.60 17.91
CA GLU A 128 -14.15 -9.10 17.65
C GLU A 128 -15.05 -8.05 16.99
N LYS A 129 -14.86 -6.79 17.38
CA LYS A 129 -15.56 -5.63 16.83
C LYS A 129 -14.56 -4.63 16.29
N ILE A 130 -14.80 -4.17 15.07
CA ILE A 130 -13.95 -3.24 14.34
C ILE A 130 -14.67 -1.89 14.27
N LYS A 131 -13.98 -0.84 14.68
CA LYS A 131 -14.40 0.55 14.54
C LYS A 131 -13.67 1.20 13.37
N LYS A 132 -14.18 2.34 12.91
CA LYS A 132 -13.55 3.19 11.91
C LYS A 132 -12.06 3.46 12.20
N ASN A 133 -11.75 3.80 13.46
CA ASN A 133 -10.37 4.12 13.88
C ASN A 133 -9.41 2.94 13.80
N ASP A 134 -9.91 1.69 13.77
CA ASP A 134 -9.07 0.51 13.60
C ASP A 134 -8.59 0.34 12.15
N LEU A 135 -9.35 0.86 11.19
CA LEU A 135 -9.05 0.76 9.76
C LEU A 135 -8.27 1.97 9.22
N LEU A 136 -8.49 3.15 9.81
CA LEU A 136 -7.85 4.41 9.39
C LEU A 136 -6.32 4.29 9.19
N PRO A 137 -5.55 3.64 10.08
CA PRO A 137 -4.10 3.53 9.92
C PRO A 137 -3.68 2.79 8.64
N PHE A 138 -4.53 1.93 8.08
CA PHE A 138 -4.23 1.05 6.96
C PHE A 138 -4.73 1.58 5.62
N ILE A 139 -5.86 2.28 5.62
CA ILE A 139 -6.52 2.78 4.40
C ILE A 139 -5.60 3.70 3.58
N LYS A 140 -4.73 4.47 4.24
CA LYS A 140 -3.74 5.33 3.57
C LYS A 140 -2.76 4.57 2.67
N TYR A 141 -2.66 3.25 2.82
CA TYR A 141 -1.82 2.38 2.01
C TYR A 141 -2.60 1.62 0.94
N TRP A 142 -3.91 1.81 0.82
CA TRP A 142 -4.75 1.19 -0.21
C TRP A 142 -5.03 2.18 -1.33
N ASP A 143 -4.33 1.95 -2.44
CA ASP A 143 -4.54 2.67 -3.69
C ASP A 143 -5.64 2.00 -4.53
N PHE A 144 -5.57 0.66 -4.66
CA PHE A 144 -6.62 -0.11 -5.32
C PHE A 144 -7.90 -0.09 -4.48
N HIS A 145 -9.05 -0.03 -5.14
CA HIS A 145 -10.37 -0.03 -4.47
C HIS A 145 -10.55 1.13 -3.48
N ARG A 146 -9.79 2.23 -3.62
CA ARG A 146 -9.82 3.38 -2.70
C ARG A 146 -11.22 3.95 -2.52
N ASN A 147 -11.99 4.05 -3.59
CA ASN A 147 -13.38 4.48 -3.59
C ASN A 147 -14.29 3.55 -2.76
N ILE A 148 -14.05 2.24 -2.81
CA ILE A 148 -14.78 1.22 -2.05
C ILE A 148 -14.47 1.37 -0.56
N PHE A 149 -13.20 1.55 -0.20
CA PHE A 149 -12.82 1.82 1.19
C PHE A 149 -13.40 3.13 1.72
N GLN A 150 -13.42 4.19 0.93
CA GLN A 150 -14.05 5.45 1.33
C GLN A 150 -15.55 5.28 1.61
N LYS A 151 -16.27 4.55 0.74
CA LYS A 151 -17.68 4.21 0.98
C LYS A 151 -17.85 3.38 2.26
N LEU A 152 -17.02 2.36 2.46
CA LEU A 152 -17.04 1.54 3.67
C LEU A 152 -16.88 2.40 4.93
N MET A 153 -15.99 3.39 4.90
CA MET A 153 -15.77 4.31 6.03
C MET A 153 -16.94 5.25 6.30
N ILE A 154 -17.72 5.59 5.26
CA ILE A 154 -18.97 6.34 5.41
C ILE A 154 -20.02 5.44 6.04
N GLU A 155 -20.20 4.21 5.56
CA GLU A 155 -21.13 3.23 6.12
C GLU A 155 -20.82 2.89 7.59
N MET A 156 -19.54 2.93 7.96
CA MET A 156 -19.12 2.64 9.33
C MET A 156 -19.51 3.73 10.35
N GLU A 157 -19.55 5.01 9.94
CA GLU A 157 -19.78 6.16 10.83
C GLU A 157 -19.03 6.00 12.18
N ASP A 158 -19.76 6.11 13.31
CA ASP A 158 -19.29 5.85 14.68
C ASP A 158 -19.68 4.45 15.19
N LYS A 159 -20.20 3.58 14.32
CA LYS A 159 -20.67 2.24 14.68
C LYS A 159 -19.50 1.25 14.72
N SER A 160 -19.62 0.26 15.59
CA SER A 160 -18.71 -0.89 15.60
C SER A 160 -19.34 -2.05 14.84
N PHE A 161 -18.60 -2.66 13.93
CA PHE A 161 -19.06 -3.79 13.12
C PHE A 161 -18.46 -5.10 13.62
N SER A 162 -19.20 -6.20 13.53
CA SER A 162 -18.60 -7.53 13.64
C SER A 162 -17.76 -7.83 12.40
N LEU A 163 -16.85 -8.81 12.49
CA LEU A 163 -16.07 -9.28 11.34
C LEU A 163 -16.95 -9.73 10.17
N PHE A 164 -18.05 -10.41 10.48
CA PHE A 164 -18.99 -10.91 9.48
C PHE A 164 -19.69 -9.76 8.76
N ASP A 165 -20.25 -8.81 9.52
CA ASP A 165 -20.99 -7.67 8.95
C ASP A 165 -20.06 -6.80 8.07
N LEU A 166 -18.84 -6.55 8.55
CA LEU A 166 -17.88 -5.73 7.81
C LEU A 166 -17.42 -6.40 6.51
N ASN A 167 -17.15 -7.71 6.54
CA ASN A 167 -16.82 -8.48 5.35
C ASN A 167 -18.00 -8.52 4.36
N TRP A 168 -19.23 -8.67 4.85
CA TRP A 168 -20.42 -8.64 4.01
C TRP A 168 -20.63 -7.29 3.33
N THR A 169 -20.50 -6.19 4.07
CA THR A 169 -20.58 -4.82 3.52
C THR A 169 -19.54 -4.59 2.44
N TRP A 170 -18.29 -5.01 2.67
CA TRP A 170 -17.22 -4.93 1.69
C TRP A 170 -17.56 -5.67 0.38
N LYS A 171 -18.05 -6.92 0.48
CA LYS A 171 -18.46 -7.73 -0.69
C LYS A 171 -19.55 -7.06 -1.50
N ASN A 172 -20.53 -6.43 -0.85
CA ASN A 172 -21.59 -5.73 -1.57
C ASN A 172 -21.07 -4.49 -2.30
N LEU A 173 -20.17 -3.72 -1.67
CA LEU A 173 -19.57 -2.54 -2.31
C LEU A 173 -18.69 -2.90 -3.52
N LEU A 174 -18.02 -4.06 -3.48
CA LEU A 174 -17.26 -4.60 -4.63
C LEU A 174 -18.17 -4.96 -5.81
N ASN A 175 -19.31 -5.58 -5.55
CA ASN A 175 -20.26 -5.98 -6.60
C ASN A 175 -20.91 -4.78 -7.31
N ASP A 176 -21.09 -3.67 -6.59
CA ASP A 176 -21.67 -2.42 -7.11
C ASP A 176 -20.72 -1.70 -8.10
N LYS A 177 -19.41 -1.94 -8.01
CA LYS A 177 -18.40 -1.36 -8.91
C LYS A 177 -17.27 -2.36 -9.17
N LYS A 178 -17.36 -3.09 -10.30
CA LYS A 178 -16.17 -3.77 -10.86
C LYS A 178 -15.16 -2.71 -11.30
N GLU A 179 -14.26 -2.34 -10.41
CA GLU A 179 -13.02 -1.67 -10.81
C GLU A 179 -12.28 -2.62 -11.76
N SER A 180 -12.06 -2.19 -13.00
CA SER A 180 -11.46 -3.08 -14.00
C SER A 180 -9.99 -3.30 -13.66
N ALA A 181 -9.69 -4.48 -13.13
CA ALA A 181 -8.32 -4.93 -12.85
C ALA A 181 -7.43 -4.89 -14.11
N GLU A 182 -8.03 -4.83 -15.31
CA GLU A 182 -7.34 -4.80 -16.60
C GLU A 182 -6.30 -3.68 -16.71
N ASN A 183 -6.61 -2.47 -16.22
CA ASN A 183 -5.69 -1.34 -16.33
C ASN A 183 -4.46 -1.53 -15.46
N HIS A 184 -4.63 -2.10 -14.27
CA HIS A 184 -3.52 -2.42 -13.38
C HIS A 184 -2.71 -3.61 -13.90
N ILE A 185 -3.36 -4.64 -14.42
CA ILE A 185 -2.70 -5.81 -15.02
C ILE A 185 -1.77 -5.38 -16.16
N LYS A 186 -2.19 -4.44 -17.03
CA LYS A 186 -1.32 -3.90 -18.10
C LYS A 186 -0.03 -3.26 -17.55
N ILE A 187 -0.09 -2.59 -16.40
CA ILE A 187 1.09 -1.98 -15.76
C ILE A 187 2.01 -3.08 -15.23
N PHE A 188 1.46 -4.10 -14.56
CA PHE A 188 2.23 -5.26 -14.12
C PHE A 188 2.89 -5.99 -15.31
N ASP A 189 2.14 -6.22 -16.39
CA ASP A 189 2.62 -6.91 -17.59
C ASP A 189 3.74 -6.14 -18.30
N SER A 190 3.70 -4.81 -18.25
CA SER A 190 4.76 -3.95 -18.82
C SER A 190 6.10 -4.07 -18.10
N ILE A 191 6.10 -4.45 -16.82
CA ILE A 191 7.30 -4.62 -15.99
C ILE A 191 7.81 -6.06 -16.10
N TYR A 192 6.92 -7.05 -16.02
CA TYR A 192 7.23 -8.46 -16.23
C TYR A 192 6.02 -9.18 -16.84
N THR A 193 6.22 -9.78 -18.01
CA THR A 193 5.16 -10.49 -18.74
C THR A 193 4.96 -11.89 -18.18
N THR A 194 3.71 -12.29 -17.92
CA THR A 194 3.35 -13.64 -17.46
C THR A 194 2.05 -14.12 -18.09
N ASP A 195 1.74 -15.41 -17.95
CA ASP A 195 0.44 -15.95 -18.34
C ASP A 195 -0.64 -15.61 -17.31
N TRP A 196 -1.25 -14.43 -17.45
CA TRP A 196 -2.28 -13.93 -16.56
C TRP A 196 -3.52 -14.81 -16.48
N GLN A 197 -3.78 -15.69 -17.46
CA GLN A 197 -4.92 -16.62 -17.40
C GLN A 197 -4.80 -17.62 -16.25
N LYS A 198 -3.58 -17.83 -15.71
CA LYS A 198 -3.35 -18.69 -14.55
C LYS A 198 -3.61 -18.01 -13.21
N ILE A 199 -3.61 -16.68 -13.19
CA ILE A 199 -3.65 -15.84 -11.99
C ILE A 199 -4.99 -15.10 -11.86
N VAL A 200 -5.61 -14.73 -12.98
CA VAL A 200 -6.88 -14.02 -13.00
C VAL A 200 -8.06 -14.98 -12.74
N PRO A 201 -8.98 -14.69 -11.81
CA PRO A 201 -10.18 -15.49 -11.64
C PRO A 201 -11.07 -15.42 -12.89
N GLN A 202 -11.61 -16.57 -13.31
CA GLN A 202 -12.41 -16.76 -14.54
C GLN A 202 -13.69 -15.90 -14.66
N LYS A 203 -14.05 -15.13 -13.62
CA LYS A 203 -15.24 -14.24 -13.57
C LYS A 203 -14.97 -12.77 -13.93
N ILE A 204 -13.73 -12.41 -14.27
CA ILE A 204 -13.44 -11.08 -14.85
C ILE A 204 -13.79 -11.14 -16.33
N THR A 205 -14.99 -10.67 -16.69
CA THR A 205 -15.41 -10.53 -18.08
C THR A 205 -14.70 -9.33 -18.68
N TYR A 206 -13.87 -9.59 -19.70
CA TYR A 206 -13.19 -8.55 -20.46
C TYR A 206 -14.21 -7.71 -21.22
N SER A 207 -14.23 -6.41 -20.97
CA SER A 207 -14.93 -5.47 -21.85
C SER A 207 -13.89 -4.59 -22.51
N GLU A 208 -13.61 -4.88 -23.78
CA GLU A 208 -13.03 -3.91 -24.68
C GLU A 208 -13.96 -2.70 -24.71
N ASN A 209 -13.59 -1.60 -24.03
CA ASN A 209 -13.75 -0.24 -24.54
C ASN A 209 -13.17 0.82 -23.60
N ASN A 210 -12.29 1.61 -24.21
CA ASN A 210 -12.03 3.04 -24.01
C ASN A 210 -11.11 3.50 -22.87
N ASN A 211 -9.88 3.77 -23.33
CA ASN A 211 -8.95 4.79 -22.83
C ASN A 211 -9.66 6.08 -22.39
N ALA A 212 -9.70 6.38 -21.08
CA ALA A 212 -9.72 7.76 -20.53
C ALA A 212 -9.86 7.78 -18.99
N PHE A 213 -8.84 7.42 -18.20
CA PHE A 213 -8.87 7.72 -16.74
C PHE A 213 -7.52 8.09 -16.11
N TYR A 214 -6.68 8.79 -16.88
CA TYR A 214 -5.67 9.69 -16.30
C TYR A 214 -5.93 11.12 -16.80
N GLN A 215 -7.09 11.68 -16.45
CA GLN A 215 -7.26 13.12 -16.38
C GLN A 215 -7.62 13.48 -14.94
N LYS A 216 -6.83 14.40 -14.38
CA LYS A 216 -7.03 15.00 -13.06
C LYS A 216 -8.45 15.54 -12.96
N GLU A 217 -9.34 14.86 -12.25
CA GLU A 217 -10.53 15.51 -11.72
C GLU A 217 -10.15 16.21 -10.41
N ASN A 218 -10.14 17.55 -10.48
CA ASN A 218 -10.07 18.44 -9.35
C ASN A 218 -11.21 18.11 -8.37
N THR A 219 -10.86 17.48 -7.26
CA THR A 219 -11.78 17.30 -6.14
C THR A 219 -11.47 18.37 -5.11
N ASN A 220 -12.35 19.37 -4.98
CA ASN A 220 -12.43 20.17 -3.76
C ASN A 220 -12.95 19.26 -2.65
N LEU A 221 -12.05 18.55 -1.95
CA LEU A 221 -12.38 17.78 -0.76
C LEU A 221 -12.48 18.70 0.47
N PRO A 222 -13.41 18.44 1.40
CA PRO A 222 -13.39 19.06 2.72
C PRO A 222 -12.17 18.56 3.51
N LYS A 223 -11.42 19.51 4.10
CA LYS A 223 -10.33 19.22 5.05
C LYS A 223 -10.94 18.60 6.31
N VAL A 224 -10.67 17.33 6.55
CA VAL A 224 -11.02 16.65 7.80
C VAL A 224 -9.88 16.90 8.78
N ASN A 225 -10.12 17.73 9.80
CA ASN A 225 -9.18 17.93 10.90
C ASN A 225 -9.23 16.71 11.84
N PHE A 226 -8.08 16.12 12.10
CA PHE A 226 -7.90 15.00 13.01
C PHE A 226 -7.55 15.53 14.40
N GLU A 227 -8.54 15.68 15.27
CA GLU A 227 -8.34 15.82 16.71
C GLU A 227 -9.11 14.69 17.40
N GLY A 228 -8.43 13.90 18.24
CA GLY A 228 -9.07 12.83 19.02
C GLY A 228 -8.08 11.77 19.52
N ASP A 229 -8.02 11.67 20.85
CA ASP A 229 -7.04 10.97 21.68
C ASP A 229 -6.88 9.43 21.49
N GLU A 230 -5.76 8.93 22.01
CA GLU A 230 -5.37 7.52 22.25
C GLU A 230 -4.84 6.66 21.08
N ILE A 231 -4.03 7.24 20.21
CA ILE A 231 -3.03 6.49 19.43
C ILE A 231 -1.72 7.24 19.62
N LEU A 232 -0.62 6.54 19.93
CA LEU A 232 0.73 7.09 19.81
C LEU A 232 0.79 7.87 18.49
N ASP A 233 0.85 9.20 18.59
CA ASP A 233 0.71 10.16 17.48
C ASP A 233 1.18 9.52 16.19
N VAL A 234 0.21 9.16 15.32
CA VAL A 234 0.51 8.54 14.03
C VAL A 234 1.51 9.48 13.38
N PRO A 235 2.75 9.05 13.09
CA PRO A 235 3.69 9.97 12.48
C PRO A 235 3.01 10.51 11.23
N ASN A 236 3.12 11.83 11.01
CA ASN A 236 2.84 12.52 9.76
C ASN A 236 3.81 12.00 8.68
N SER A 237 3.76 10.69 8.46
CA SER A 237 4.80 9.85 7.88
C SER A 237 4.66 9.94 6.38
N LEU A 238 5.31 10.93 5.78
CA LEU A 238 5.55 11.11 4.34
C LEU A 238 4.28 11.26 3.47
N ASN A 239 3.25 10.44 3.63
CA ASN A 239 1.96 10.51 2.93
C ASN A 239 1.21 11.83 3.17
N PHE A 240 1.28 12.41 4.38
CA PHE A 240 0.63 13.70 4.66
C PHE A 240 1.34 14.88 3.99
N GLN A 241 2.67 14.80 3.77
CA GLN A 241 3.41 15.86 3.08
C GLN A 241 3.18 15.86 1.55
N PHE A 242 2.74 14.74 0.97
CA PHE A 242 2.42 14.64 -0.46
C PHE A 242 0.95 14.93 -0.80
N ALA A 243 0.02 14.88 0.17
CA ALA A 243 -1.35 15.36 -0.06
C ALA A 243 -1.39 16.89 -0.31
N GLU A 244 -0.36 17.64 0.13
CA GLU A 244 -0.30 19.10 0.00
C GLU A 244 0.73 19.63 -1.03
N ASN A 245 1.68 18.81 -1.52
CA ASN A 245 2.78 19.29 -2.39
C ASN A 245 2.84 18.61 -3.78
N ASN A 246 1.75 18.59 -4.53
CA ASN A 246 1.77 18.28 -5.97
C ASN A 246 1.88 19.54 -6.82
N ASN A 247 3.03 20.20 -6.71
CA ASN A 247 3.61 21.07 -7.74
C ASN A 247 5.11 20.82 -7.67
N ASP A 248 5.61 19.84 -8.43
CA ASP A 248 6.80 20.01 -9.27
C ASP A 248 7.28 18.67 -9.84
N ASN A 249 7.70 18.74 -11.11
CA ASN A 249 8.22 17.65 -11.94
C ASN A 249 9.29 16.80 -11.24
N GLN A 250 9.01 15.52 -11.01
CA GLN A 250 10.05 14.50 -10.94
C GLN A 250 9.66 13.31 -11.84
N ASN A 251 10.48 13.06 -12.85
CA ASN A 251 10.29 12.03 -13.85
C ASN A 251 10.32 10.64 -13.20
N SER A 252 9.27 9.83 -13.39
CA SER A 252 9.19 8.49 -12.79
C SER A 252 10.14 7.48 -13.46
N LEU A 253 10.53 6.41 -12.76
CA LEU A 253 11.37 5.33 -13.29
C LEU A 253 10.82 4.75 -14.62
N HIS A 254 9.49 4.74 -14.82
CA HIS A 254 8.85 4.41 -16.11
C HIS A 254 9.40 5.21 -17.30
N GLN A 255 9.59 6.52 -17.11
CA GLN A 255 10.03 7.41 -18.17
C GLN A 255 11.47 7.09 -18.54
N GLN A 256 12.29 6.73 -17.55
CA GLN A 256 13.67 6.25 -17.75
C GLN A 256 13.70 4.85 -18.41
N PHE A 257 12.78 3.95 -18.05
CA PHE A 257 12.63 2.63 -18.70
C PHE A 257 12.14 2.71 -20.16
N ARG A 258 11.27 3.67 -20.49
CA ARG A 258 10.87 3.93 -21.87
C ARG A 258 11.99 4.57 -22.68
N GLN A 259 12.74 5.50 -22.10
CA GLN A 259 13.84 6.18 -22.79
C GLN A 259 15.01 5.23 -23.09
N SER A 260 15.37 4.37 -22.14
CA SER A 260 16.42 3.34 -22.34
C SER A 260 16.09 2.27 -23.38
N LYS A 261 14.79 1.98 -23.61
CA LYS A 261 14.34 1.12 -24.72
C LYS A 261 14.45 1.78 -26.09
N ILE A 262 14.43 3.11 -26.18
CA ILE A 262 14.52 3.85 -27.45
C ILE A 262 15.98 4.11 -27.83
N GLU A 263 16.88 4.30 -26.86
CA GLU A 263 18.31 4.55 -27.11
C GLU A 263 19.07 3.30 -27.59
N ASN A 264 18.57 2.10 -27.33
CA ASN A 264 19.15 0.85 -27.84
C ASN A 264 18.59 0.40 -29.20
N LEU A 265 17.95 1.31 -29.96
CA LEU A 265 17.43 1.08 -31.31
C LEU A 265 17.89 2.15 -32.32
N ARG A 266 19.08 2.74 -32.13
CA ARG A 266 19.75 3.52 -33.16
C ARG A 266 21.15 3.02 -33.43
#